data_AF-A0A7Y9HV85-F1
#
_entry.id   AF-A0A7Y9HV85-F1
#
_cell.length_a   1.000
_cell.length_b   1.000
_cell.length_c   1.000
_cell.angle_alpha   90.00
_cell.angle_beta   90.00
_cell.angle_gamma   90.00
#
_symmetry.space_group_name_H-M   'P 1'
#
loop_
_entity.id
_entity.type
_entity.pdbx_description
1 polymer ?
#
loop_
_entity_poly.entity_id
_entity_poly.type
_entity_poly.pdbx_seq_one_letter_code
_entity_poly.pdbx_strand_id
1 'polypeptide(L)'
;MPTPNDYKKTVKYTEETDEKLQKLADQAGRTKREFFIQMVEYFHRTKKDPKDINDELLKKTLVKNHDTYIRFIRSQEEKVLIPVKVEVDRMIQSQIKILDFFNNHVLKANKDLLSNQQAQVEQFTATDKLLKTITEKLETKESLKLKFLYILNNYSKTRESFSFTTSSKDKEELVQQARQQIAKL
;
A
#
# COMPACT_ATOMS: atom_id res chain seq x y z
N MET A 1 39.08 54.97 -37.50
CA MET A 1 38.84 56.42 -37.29
C MET A 1 38.46 57.02 -38.64
N PRO A 2 37.19 57.39 -38.88
CA PRO A 2 36.81 58.09 -40.11
C PRO A 2 37.23 59.56 -40.03
N THR A 3 37.76 60.09 -41.13
CA THR A 3 38.27 61.46 -41.26
C THR A 3 37.14 62.51 -41.26
N PRO A 4 37.42 63.80 -40.95
CA PRO A 4 36.39 64.79 -40.62
C PRO A 4 35.53 65.32 -41.78
N ASN A 5 35.70 64.84 -43.02
CA ASN A 5 35.20 65.57 -44.20
C ASN A 5 34.46 64.73 -45.27
N ASP A 6 33.73 63.68 -44.86
CA ASP A 6 33.04 62.78 -45.81
C ASP A 6 31.51 62.71 -45.65
N TYR A 7 30.89 63.81 -45.20
CA TYR A 7 29.44 63.91 -45.02
C TYR A 7 28.79 64.81 -46.09
N LYS A 8 28.88 64.39 -47.35
CA LYS A 8 28.40 65.16 -48.52
C LYS A 8 26.96 64.87 -48.96
N LYS A 9 26.19 64.09 -48.19
CA LYS A 9 24.84 63.68 -48.57
C LYS A 9 23.80 64.39 -47.70
N THR A 10 23.01 65.26 -48.33
CA THR A 10 21.92 65.98 -47.69
C THR A 10 20.59 65.38 -48.13
N VAL A 11 19.72 65.07 -47.17
CA VAL A 11 18.34 64.66 -47.43
C VAL A 11 17.46 65.89 -47.23
N LYS A 12 16.67 66.27 -48.24
CA LYS A 12 15.70 67.36 -48.14
C LYS A 12 14.37 66.81 -47.62
N TYR A 13 13.79 67.47 -46.63
CA TYR A 13 12.50 67.14 -46.03
C TYR A 13 11.82 68.44 -45.57
N THR A 14 10.54 68.38 -45.24
CA THR A 14 9.75 69.57 -44.84
C THR A 14 10.16 70.09 -43.46
N GLU A 15 9.92 71.37 -43.19
CA GLU A 15 10.19 71.99 -41.89
C GLU A 15 9.45 71.27 -40.75
N GLU A 16 8.20 70.84 -40.98
CA GLU A 16 7.44 70.01 -40.04
C GLU A 16 8.14 68.68 -39.71
N THR A 17 8.78 68.05 -40.70
CA THR A 17 9.55 66.82 -40.50
C THR A 17 10.84 67.09 -39.73
N ASP A 18 11.44 68.27 -39.90
CA ASP A 18 12.62 68.70 -39.14
C ASP A 18 12.32 68.84 -37.65
N GLU A 19 11.20 69.47 -37.31
CA GLU A 19 10.76 69.64 -35.93
C GLU A 19 10.48 68.28 -35.26
N LYS A 20 9.83 67.36 -35.98
CA LYS A 20 9.58 65.99 -35.48
C LYS A 20 10.88 65.23 -35.27
N LEU A 21 11.81 65.31 -36.22
CA LEU A 21 13.12 64.68 -36.11
C LEU A 21 13.94 65.26 -34.96
N GLN A 22 13.89 66.59 -34.75
CA GLN A 22 14.55 67.26 -33.64
C GLN A 22 14.01 66.74 -32.29
N LYS A 23 12.68 66.75 -32.11
CA LYS A 23 12.04 66.26 -30.88
C LYS A 23 12.37 64.79 -30.60
N LEU A 24 12.36 63.93 -31.61
CA LEU A 24 12.69 62.51 -31.46
C LEU A 24 14.17 62.28 -31.11
N ALA A 25 15.07 63.05 -31.74
CA ALA A 25 16.50 62.99 -31.45
C ALA A 25 16.80 63.46 -30.02
N ASP A 26 16.18 64.56 -29.59
CA ASP A 26 16.32 65.10 -28.23
C ASP A 26 15.77 64.14 -27.18
N GLN A 27 14.62 63.51 -27.43
CA GLN A 27 14.06 62.46 -26.56
C GLN A 27 14.97 61.25 -26.41
N ALA A 28 15.68 60.88 -27.50
CA ALA A 28 16.65 59.80 -27.49
C ALA A 28 18.03 60.23 -26.95
N GLY A 29 18.22 61.50 -26.61
CA GLY A 29 19.50 62.06 -26.14
C GLY A 29 20.61 62.04 -27.19
N ARG A 30 20.27 62.14 -28.48
CA ARG A 30 21.19 61.99 -29.62
C ARG A 30 21.10 63.16 -30.58
N THR A 31 22.14 63.38 -31.37
CA THR A 31 22.05 64.35 -32.48
C THR A 31 21.10 63.85 -33.58
N LYS A 32 20.44 64.76 -34.32
CA LYS A 32 19.58 64.42 -35.47
C LYS A 32 20.24 63.41 -36.43
N ARG A 33 21.54 63.59 -36.66
CA ARG A 33 22.33 62.75 -37.56
C ARG A 33 22.52 61.34 -37.01
N GLU A 34 22.90 61.19 -35.74
CA GLU A 34 23.08 59.88 -35.11
C GLU A 34 21.77 59.12 -35.03
N PHE A 35 20.69 59.82 -34.68
CA PHE A 35 19.35 59.26 -34.65
C PHE A 35 18.93 58.75 -36.04
N PHE A 36 19.16 59.53 -37.09
CA PHE A 36 18.86 59.11 -38.47
C PHE A 36 19.66 57.88 -38.91
N ILE A 37 20.97 57.83 -38.63
CA ILE A 37 21.83 56.68 -38.98
C ILE A 37 21.30 55.40 -38.32
N GLN A 38 20.97 55.47 -37.02
CA GLN A 38 20.44 54.33 -36.29
C GLN A 38 19.05 53.93 -36.73
N MET A 39 18.20 54.89 -37.10
CA MET A 39 16.89 54.62 -37.67
C MET A 39 17.01 53.83 -38.98
N VAL A 40 17.92 54.25 -39.87
CA VAL A 40 18.22 53.53 -41.12
C VAL A 40 18.74 52.11 -40.83
N GLU A 41 19.66 51.98 -39.88
CA GLU A 41 20.19 50.67 -39.47
C GLU A 41 19.12 49.76 -38.85
N TYR A 42 18.23 50.32 -38.02
CA TYR A 42 17.11 49.63 -37.41
C TYR A 42 16.19 49.04 -38.47
N PHE A 43 15.71 49.84 -39.42
CA PHE A 43 14.84 49.35 -40.50
C PHE A 43 15.56 48.36 -41.42
N HIS A 44 16.84 48.60 -41.72
CA HIS A 44 17.63 47.69 -42.53
C HIS A 44 17.84 46.31 -41.87
N ARG A 45 18.08 46.27 -40.55
CA ARG A 45 18.31 45.04 -39.79
C ARG A 45 17.03 44.29 -39.46
N THR A 46 15.98 45.00 -39.08
CA THR A 46 14.69 44.41 -38.69
C THR A 46 13.82 44.06 -39.89
N LYS A 47 14.16 44.55 -41.09
CA LYS A 47 13.38 44.41 -42.33
C LYS A 47 11.93 44.91 -42.19
N LYS A 48 11.67 45.76 -41.18
CA LYS A 48 10.38 46.42 -41.01
C LYS A 48 10.19 47.46 -42.11
N ASP A 49 8.95 47.57 -42.59
CA ASP A 49 8.58 48.63 -43.52
C ASP A 49 8.38 49.94 -42.74
N PRO A 50 9.13 51.03 -43.04
CA PRO A 50 8.91 52.33 -42.41
C PRO A 50 7.50 52.91 -42.63
N LYS A 51 6.74 52.37 -43.59
CA LYS A 51 5.33 52.71 -43.83
C LYS A 51 4.35 51.90 -42.98
N ASP A 52 4.77 50.81 -42.35
CA ASP A 52 3.95 50.00 -41.45
C ASP A 52 3.95 50.62 -40.04
N ILE A 53 3.12 51.66 -39.87
CA ILE A 53 2.95 52.38 -38.60
C ILE A 53 2.35 51.48 -37.50
N ASN A 54 1.62 50.42 -37.89
CA ASN A 54 0.88 49.55 -36.96
C ASN A 54 1.68 48.31 -36.50
N ASP A 55 2.88 48.09 -37.04
CA ASP A 55 3.76 46.94 -36.76
C ASP A 55 3.01 45.60 -36.96
N GLU A 56 2.28 45.49 -38.07
CA GLU A 56 1.45 44.31 -38.40
C GLU A 56 2.27 43.03 -38.51
N LEU A 57 3.53 43.13 -38.93
CA LEU A 57 4.47 42.02 -38.94
C LEU A 57 4.73 41.45 -37.53
N LEU A 58 4.91 42.32 -36.54
CA LEU A 58 5.10 41.92 -35.15
C LEU A 58 3.85 41.26 -34.59
N LYS A 59 2.68 41.86 -34.79
CA LYS A 59 1.39 41.30 -34.35
C LYS A 59 1.16 39.92 -34.94
N LYS A 60 1.36 39.76 -36.25
CA LYS A 60 1.20 38.47 -36.94
C LYS A 60 2.15 37.40 -36.39
N THR A 61 3.39 37.78 -36.09
CA THR A 61 4.38 36.86 -35.52
C THR A 61 3.98 36.45 -34.10
N LEU A 62 3.53 37.40 -33.28
CA LEU A 62 3.10 37.14 -31.91
C LEU A 62 1.87 36.22 -31.85
N VAL A 63 0.87 36.47 -32.71
CA VAL A 63 -0.33 35.64 -32.85
C VAL A 63 0.05 34.23 -33.30
N LYS A 64 0.90 34.10 -34.33
CA LYS A 64 1.35 32.79 -34.81
C LYS A 64 2.08 31.99 -33.73
N ASN A 65 2.91 32.65 -32.92
CA ASN A 65 3.62 32.00 -31.82
C ASN A 65 2.63 31.54 -30.73
N HIS A 66 1.66 32.39 -30.36
CA HIS A 66 0.60 32.01 -29.41
C HIS A 66 -0.23 30.85 -29.91
N ASP A 67 -0.65 30.86 -31.18
CA ASP A 67 -1.38 29.75 -31.80
C ASP A 67 -0.58 28.45 -31.75
N THR A 68 0.74 28.54 -31.96
CA THR A 68 1.63 27.37 -31.89
C THR A 68 1.68 26.80 -30.47
N TYR A 69 1.82 27.66 -29.45
CA TYR A 69 1.79 27.22 -28.06
C TYR A 69 0.45 26.61 -27.66
N ILE A 70 -0.66 27.24 -28.05
CA ILE A 70 -2.01 26.72 -27.76
C ILE A 70 -2.19 25.34 -28.40
N ARG A 71 -1.78 25.15 -29.66
CA ARG A 71 -1.84 23.85 -30.32
C ARG A 71 -0.96 22.81 -29.64
N PHE A 72 0.24 23.20 -29.20
CA PHE A 72 1.10 22.30 -28.43
C PHE A 72 0.46 21.87 -27.12
N ILE A 73 -0.10 22.82 -26.36
CA ILE A 73 -0.79 22.54 -25.08
C ILE A 73 -1.97 21.60 -25.31
N ARG A 74 -2.84 21.88 -26.30
CA ARG A 74 -3.96 20.99 -26.65
C ARG A 74 -3.48 19.60 -27.03
N SER A 75 -2.41 19.49 -27.82
CA SER A 75 -1.85 18.18 -28.17
C SER A 75 -1.27 17.44 -26.96
N GLN A 76 -0.70 18.14 -25.97
CA GLN A 76 -0.23 17.51 -24.73
C GLN A 76 -1.40 17.04 -23.87
N GLU A 77 -2.45 17.85 -23.77
CA GLU A 77 -3.66 17.52 -23.05
C GLU A 77 -4.33 16.26 -23.61
N GLU A 78 -4.54 16.22 -24.93
CA GLU A 78 -5.18 15.09 -25.61
C GLU A 78 -4.34 13.82 -25.60
N LYS A 79 -3.02 13.93 -25.83
CA LYS A 79 -2.16 12.75 -26.01
C LYS A 79 -1.56 12.23 -24.72
N VAL A 80 -1.45 13.06 -23.69
CA VAL A 80 -0.73 12.69 -22.46
C VAL A 80 -1.61 12.88 -21.24
N LEU A 81 -2.09 14.09 -20.96
CA LEU A 81 -2.74 14.38 -19.68
C LEU A 81 -4.05 13.62 -19.51
N ILE A 82 -4.90 13.59 -20.54
CA ILE A 82 -6.18 12.86 -20.50
C ILE A 82 -5.93 11.34 -20.34
N PRO A 83 -5.11 10.67 -21.17
CA PRO A 83 -4.80 9.25 -20.99
C PRO A 83 -4.22 8.91 -19.62
N VAL A 84 -3.28 9.72 -19.11
CA VAL A 84 -2.68 9.52 -17.79
C VAL A 84 -3.75 9.57 -16.70
N LYS A 85 -4.63 10.58 -16.74
CA LYS A 85 -5.71 10.72 -15.77
C LYS A 85 -6.65 9.51 -15.79
N VAL A 86 -7.02 9.04 -16.98
CA VAL A 86 -7.90 7.86 -17.15
C VAL A 86 -7.22 6.59 -16.61
N GLU A 87 -5.93 6.39 -16.88
CA GLU A 87 -5.21 5.20 -16.44
C GLU A 87 -4.97 5.21 -14.92
N VAL A 88 -4.67 6.38 -14.34
CA VAL A 88 -4.56 6.56 -12.89
C VAL A 88 -5.90 6.27 -12.20
N ASP A 89 -7.01 6.79 -12.72
CA ASP A 89 -8.34 6.49 -12.19
C ASP A 89 -8.62 4.98 -12.23
N ARG A 90 -8.30 4.31 -13.34
CA ARG A 90 -8.45 2.86 -13.47
C ARG A 90 -7.58 2.09 -12.46
N MET A 91 -6.33 2.52 -12.27
CA MET A 91 -5.42 1.93 -11.31
C MET A 91 -5.95 2.07 -9.88
N ILE A 92 -6.46 3.24 -9.50
CA ILE A 92 -7.06 3.49 -8.18
C ILE A 92 -8.25 2.54 -7.96
N GLN A 93 -9.14 2.40 -8.94
CA GLN A 93 -10.28 1.48 -8.85
C GLN A 93 -9.85 0.02 -8.71
N SER A 94 -8.76 -0.38 -9.38
CA SER A 94 -8.18 -1.72 -9.22
C SER A 94 -7.63 -1.93 -7.80
N GLN A 95 -6.91 -0.94 -7.26
CA GLN A 95 -6.36 -1.01 -5.91
C GLN A 95 -7.46 -1.09 -4.84
N ILE A 96 -8.56 -0.33 -5.00
CA ILE A 96 -9.72 -0.42 -4.10
C ILE A 96 -10.26 -1.86 -4.07
N LYS A 97 -10.45 -2.49 -5.24
CA LYS A 97 -10.92 -3.88 -5.32
C LYS A 97 -9.95 -4.88 -4.69
N ILE A 98 -8.64 -4.67 -4.86
CA ILE A 98 -7.62 -5.51 -4.24
C ILE A 98 -7.68 -5.39 -2.71
N LEU A 99 -7.81 -4.17 -2.18
CA LEU A 99 -7.95 -3.92 -0.75
C LEU A 99 -9.23 -4.55 -0.19
N ASP A 100 -10.35 -4.42 -0.90
CA ASP A 100 -11.61 -5.05 -0.50
C ASP A 100 -11.48 -6.57 -0.47
N PHE A 101 -10.84 -7.17 -1.49
CA PHE A 101 -10.62 -8.61 -1.51
C PHE A 101 -9.74 -9.06 -0.35
N PHE A 102 -8.64 -8.36 -0.11
CA PHE A 102 -7.71 -8.67 0.97
C PHE A 102 -8.38 -8.58 2.34
N ASN A 103 -9.14 -7.51 2.59
CA ASN A 103 -9.79 -7.30 3.88
C ASN A 103 -10.95 -8.29 4.12
N ASN A 104 -11.80 -8.51 3.11
CA ASN A 104 -13.01 -9.29 3.29
C ASN A 104 -12.81 -10.79 3.12
N HIS A 105 -11.85 -11.21 2.29
CA HIS A 105 -11.60 -12.63 2.06
C HIS A 105 -10.39 -13.10 2.85
N VAL A 106 -9.23 -12.47 2.68
CA VAL A 106 -7.97 -12.98 3.28
C VAL A 106 -7.97 -12.75 4.80
N LEU A 107 -8.14 -11.51 5.25
CA LEU A 107 -8.08 -11.21 6.69
C LEU A 107 -9.23 -11.86 7.45
N LYS A 108 -10.45 -11.84 6.89
CA LYS A 108 -11.60 -12.49 7.53
C LYS A 108 -11.43 -14.00 7.58
N ALA A 109 -11.07 -14.67 6.48
CA ALA A 109 -10.86 -16.11 6.50
C ALA A 109 -9.74 -16.52 7.46
N ASN A 110 -8.66 -15.74 7.55
CA ASN A 110 -7.59 -16.00 8.52
C ASN A 110 -8.07 -15.86 9.96
N LYS A 111 -8.91 -14.85 10.27
CA LYS A 111 -9.51 -14.70 11.60
C LYS A 111 -10.44 -15.88 11.93
N ASP A 112 -11.31 -16.24 11.00
CA ASP A 112 -12.26 -17.35 11.17
C ASP A 112 -11.51 -18.68 11.35
N LEU A 113 -10.46 -18.90 10.56
CA LEU A 113 -9.60 -20.09 10.66
C LEU A 113 -8.88 -20.16 12.00
N LEU A 114 -8.31 -19.05 12.48
CA LEU A 114 -7.66 -18.99 13.79
C LEU A 114 -8.66 -19.27 14.93
N SER A 115 -9.87 -18.69 14.85
CA SER A 115 -10.93 -18.95 15.83
C SER A 115 -11.33 -20.43 15.85
N ASN A 116 -11.48 -21.04 14.68
CA ASN A 116 -11.84 -22.45 14.56
C ASN A 116 -10.72 -23.36 15.08
N GLN A 117 -9.45 -23.03 14.81
CA GLN A 117 -8.30 -23.75 15.36
C GLN A 117 -8.28 -23.68 16.88
N GLN A 118 -8.55 -22.51 17.46
CA GLN A 118 -8.60 -22.35 18.91
C GLN A 118 -9.71 -23.22 19.53
N ALA A 119 -10.92 -23.20 18.95
CA ALA A 119 -12.02 -24.05 19.40
C ALA A 119 -11.68 -25.55 19.27
N GLN A 120 -10.96 -25.93 18.22
CA GLN A 120 -10.53 -27.31 18.02
C GLN A 120 -9.48 -27.75 19.06
N VAL A 121 -8.53 -26.88 19.41
CA VAL A 121 -7.54 -27.13 20.48
C VAL A 121 -8.24 -27.33 21.83
N GLU A 122 -9.28 -26.54 22.13
CA GLU A 122 -10.07 -26.69 23.35
C GLU A 122 -10.79 -28.04 23.39
N GLN A 123 -11.42 -28.45 22.28
CA GLN A 123 -12.05 -29.77 22.16
C GLN A 123 -11.05 -30.91 22.30
N PHE A 124 -9.86 -30.81 21.68
CA PHE A 124 -8.82 -31.82 21.84
C PHE A 124 -8.31 -31.90 23.26
N THR A 125 -8.17 -30.77 23.94
CA THR A 125 -7.76 -30.74 25.36
C THR A 125 -8.81 -31.41 26.25
N ALA A 126 -10.10 -31.18 26.00
CA ALA A 126 -11.17 -31.86 26.72
C ALA A 126 -11.18 -33.38 26.44
N THR A 127 -10.94 -33.77 25.19
CA THR A 127 -10.85 -35.17 24.77
C THR A 127 -9.67 -35.87 25.42
N ASP A 128 -8.49 -35.24 25.47
CA ASP A 128 -7.30 -35.78 26.11
C ASP A 128 -7.51 -36.01 27.61
N LYS A 129 -8.19 -35.08 28.29
CA LYS A 129 -8.58 -35.26 29.70
C LYS A 129 -9.50 -36.46 29.89
N LEU A 130 -10.52 -36.61 29.02
CA LEU A 130 -11.43 -37.75 29.09
C LEU A 130 -10.70 -39.07 28.86
N LEU A 131 -9.79 -39.13 27.89
CA LEU A 131 -8.99 -40.32 27.61
C LEU A 131 -8.11 -40.70 28.79
N LYS A 132 -7.46 -39.72 29.45
CA LYS A 132 -6.69 -39.96 30.68
C LYS A 132 -7.56 -40.57 31.78
N THR A 133 -8.73 -40.00 32.03
CA THR A 133 -9.67 -40.54 33.03
C THR A 133 -10.12 -41.97 32.68
N ILE A 134 -10.34 -42.28 31.40
CA ILE A 134 -10.69 -43.63 30.96
C ILE A 134 -9.52 -44.60 31.24
N THR A 135 -8.30 -44.22 30.87
CA THR A 135 -7.11 -45.03 31.12
C THR A 135 -6.90 -45.29 32.61
N GLU A 136 -6.99 -44.27 33.45
CA GLU A 136 -6.88 -44.40 34.92
C GLU A 136 -7.94 -45.35 35.49
N LYS A 137 -9.19 -45.26 35.02
CA LYS A 137 -10.26 -46.17 35.44
C LYS A 137 -10.02 -47.60 34.98
N LEU A 138 -9.49 -47.80 33.78
CA LEU A 138 -9.14 -49.14 33.27
C LEU A 138 -8.00 -49.76 34.07
N GLU A 139 -6.93 -49.00 34.35
CA GLU A 139 -5.81 -49.45 35.18
C GLU A 139 -6.26 -49.79 36.60
N THR A 140 -7.10 -48.94 37.19
CA THR A 140 -7.67 -49.18 38.53
C THR A 140 -8.52 -50.46 38.54
N LYS A 141 -9.33 -50.68 37.50
CA LYS A 141 -10.14 -51.89 37.35
C LYS A 141 -9.29 -53.15 37.25
N GLU A 142 -8.21 -53.13 36.47
CA GLU A 142 -7.30 -54.28 36.36
C GLU A 142 -6.54 -54.53 37.67
N SER A 143 -6.08 -53.48 38.34
CA SER A 143 -5.47 -53.59 39.68
C SER A 143 -6.44 -54.21 40.69
N LEU A 144 -7.70 -53.79 40.70
CA LEU A 144 -8.73 -54.32 41.59
C LEU A 144 -8.99 -55.80 41.36
N LYS A 145 -9.08 -56.23 40.08
CA LYS A 145 -9.22 -57.65 39.72
C LYS A 145 -8.05 -58.49 40.24
N LEU A 146 -6.82 -58.02 40.06
CA LEU A 146 -5.62 -58.73 40.52
C LEU A 146 -5.60 -58.87 42.05
N LYS A 147 -5.91 -57.79 42.77
CA LYS A 147 -5.98 -57.81 44.24
C LYS A 147 -7.10 -58.74 44.74
N PHE A 148 -8.27 -58.72 44.09
CA PHE A 148 -9.37 -59.61 44.44
C PHE A 148 -9.01 -61.09 44.19
N LEU A 149 -8.40 -61.40 43.04
CA LEU A 149 -7.90 -62.75 42.72
C LEU A 149 -6.87 -63.22 43.75
N TYR A 150 -5.97 -62.33 44.20
CA TYR A 150 -5.00 -62.65 45.25
C TYR A 150 -5.68 -63.05 46.56
N ILE A 151 -6.66 -62.26 47.02
CA ILE A 151 -7.43 -62.57 48.25
C ILE A 151 -8.18 -63.89 48.09
N LEU A 152 -8.84 -64.10 46.95
CA LEU A 152 -9.60 -65.32 46.68
C LEU A 152 -8.68 -66.55 46.67
N ASN A 153 -7.54 -66.47 45.99
CA ASN A 153 -6.57 -67.57 45.94
C ASN A 153 -6.00 -67.87 47.33
N ASN A 154 -5.70 -66.85 48.12
CA ASN A 154 -5.23 -67.04 49.49
C ASN A 154 -6.31 -67.68 50.36
N TYR A 155 -7.55 -67.19 50.27
CA TYR A 155 -8.70 -67.78 50.95
C TYR A 155 -8.90 -69.26 50.57
N SER A 156 -8.89 -69.59 49.28
CA SER A 156 -9.04 -70.97 48.80
C SER A 156 -7.93 -71.87 49.33
N LYS A 157 -6.66 -71.44 49.23
CA LYS A 157 -5.52 -72.20 49.76
C LYS A 157 -5.62 -72.45 51.26
N THR A 158 -5.92 -71.42 52.05
CA THR A 158 -6.06 -71.56 53.51
C THR A 158 -7.26 -72.44 53.85
N ARG A 159 -8.37 -72.32 53.11
CA ARG A 159 -9.55 -73.16 53.31
C ARG A 159 -9.30 -74.63 52.96
N GLU A 160 -8.57 -74.92 51.88
CA GLU A 160 -8.16 -76.28 51.51
C GLU A 160 -7.20 -76.91 52.52
N SER A 161 -6.40 -76.10 53.23
CA SER A 161 -5.53 -76.58 54.31
C SER A 161 -6.28 -77.00 55.58
N PHE A 162 -7.58 -76.72 55.68
CA PHE A 162 -8.41 -77.12 56.82
C PHE A 162 -8.76 -78.60 56.76
N SER A 163 -8.57 -79.27 57.89
CA SER A 163 -8.87 -80.70 58.09
C SER A 163 -10.25 -80.86 58.77
N PHE A 164 -10.75 -82.10 58.88
CA PHE A 164 -11.91 -82.46 59.69
C PHE A 164 -11.83 -81.93 61.14
N THR A 165 -10.62 -81.70 61.66
CA THR A 165 -10.37 -81.20 63.02
C THR A 165 -10.41 -79.67 63.17
N THR A 166 -10.56 -78.90 62.08
CA THR A 166 -10.57 -77.42 62.16
C THR A 166 -11.90 -76.90 62.71
N SER A 167 -11.83 -76.03 63.73
CA SER A 167 -13.00 -75.53 64.45
C SER A 167 -13.89 -74.64 63.57
N SER A 168 -15.18 -74.58 63.90
CA SER A 168 -16.12 -73.68 63.20
C SER A 168 -15.72 -72.21 63.36
N LYS A 169 -15.08 -71.85 64.48
CA LYS A 169 -14.62 -70.49 64.77
C LYS A 169 -13.51 -70.04 63.81
N ASP A 170 -12.54 -70.91 63.53
CA ASP A 170 -11.42 -70.60 62.62
C ASP A 170 -11.89 -70.44 61.17
N LYS A 171 -12.90 -71.22 60.77
CA LYS A 171 -13.55 -71.12 59.45
C LYS A 171 -14.28 -69.79 59.28
N GLU A 172 -14.94 -69.33 60.33
CA GLU A 172 -15.67 -68.07 60.34
C GLU A 172 -14.72 -66.86 60.36
N GLU A 173 -13.62 -66.97 61.10
CA GLU A 173 -12.56 -65.96 61.16
C GLU A 173 -11.84 -65.80 59.81
N LEU A 174 -11.58 -66.89 59.09
CA LEU A 174 -11.03 -66.84 57.73
C LEU A 174 -11.98 -66.11 56.75
N VAL A 175 -13.29 -66.37 56.84
CA VAL A 175 -14.30 -65.67 56.03
C VAL A 175 -14.35 -64.18 56.39
N GLN A 176 -14.26 -63.86 57.69
CA GLN A 176 -14.28 -62.49 58.17
C GLN A 176 -13.03 -61.71 57.73
N GLN A 177 -11.86 -62.35 57.77
CA GLN A 177 -10.61 -61.78 57.26
C GLN A 177 -10.66 -61.52 55.76
N ALA A 178 -11.14 -62.46 54.95
CA ALA A 178 -11.30 -62.26 53.50
C ALA A 178 -12.27 -61.11 53.19
N ARG A 179 -13.40 -61.02 53.90
CA ARG A 179 -14.35 -59.91 53.77
C ARG A 179 -13.73 -58.56 54.16
N GLN A 180 -12.93 -58.52 55.24
CA GLN A 180 -12.22 -57.31 55.63
C GLN A 180 -11.15 -56.91 54.61
N GLN A 181 -10.45 -57.87 53.99
CA GLN A 181 -9.48 -57.57 52.94
C GLN A 181 -10.17 -57.03 51.69
N ILE A 182 -11.32 -57.59 51.29
CA ILE A 182 -12.14 -57.09 50.16
C ILE A 182 -12.68 -55.69 50.46
N ALA A 183 -13.15 -55.43 51.69
CA ALA A 183 -13.67 -54.12 52.08
C ALA A 183 -12.60 -53.00 52.11
N LYS A 184 -11.31 -53.37 52.08
CA LYS A 184 -10.16 -52.45 52.04
C LYS A 184 -9.58 -52.24 50.63
N LEU A 185 -10.16 -52.88 49.61
CA LEU A 185 -9.79 -52.70 48.21
C LEU A 185 -10.38 -51.42 47.61
#